data_AF-A0A4S2D4J6-F1
#
_entry.id   AF-A0A4S2D4J6-F1
#
_cell.length_a   1.000
_cell.length_b   1.000
_cell.length_c   1.000
_cell.angle_alpha   90.00
_cell.angle_beta   90.00
_cell.angle_gamma   90.00
#
_symmetry.space_group_name_H-M   'P 1'
#
loop_
_entity.id
_entity.type
_entity.pdbx_description
1 polymer ?
#
loop_
_entity_poly.entity_id
_entity_poly.type
_entity_poly.pdbx_seq_one_letter_code
_entity_poly.pdbx_strand_id
1 'polypeptide(L)'
;MTHMESADRITLDDLSDVRKAVAVMRSRSILAAAAGGPIFSALLATAWLWLHPGGVSVAVVLAVVSYLLFGLPLLVRWILHWRRIHQRLTDVEVRVNAGETVYGSEVRFR
;
A
#
# COMPACT_ATOMS: atom_id res chain seq x y z
N MET A 1 -31.98 -19.00 14.65
CA MET A 1 -30.52 -18.80 14.83
C MET A 1 -29.81 -18.88 13.47
N THR A 2 -30.36 -18.28 12.42
CA THR A 2 -30.00 -18.49 11.00
C THR A 2 -29.55 -17.20 10.29
N HIS A 3 -29.58 -16.06 11.00
CA HIS A 3 -29.32 -14.74 10.41
C HIS A 3 -27.83 -14.35 10.39
N MET A 4 -26.97 -15.09 11.11
CA MET A 4 -25.55 -14.78 11.26
C MET A 4 -24.67 -15.51 10.23
N GLU A 5 -25.07 -16.71 9.79
CA GLU A 5 -24.33 -17.47 8.76
C GLU A 5 -24.48 -16.90 7.34
N SER A 6 -25.61 -16.24 7.03
CA SER A 6 -25.81 -15.63 5.72
C SER A 6 -25.04 -14.31 5.55
N ALA A 7 -24.80 -13.60 6.66
CA ALA A 7 -24.06 -12.33 6.66
C ALA A 7 -22.54 -12.53 6.56
N ASP A 8 -22.03 -13.72 6.90
CA ASP A 8 -20.60 -14.07 6.83
C ASP A 8 -20.20 -14.75 5.50
N ARG A 9 -21.19 -15.03 4.65
CA ARG A 9 -20.99 -15.66 3.34
C ARG A 9 -20.64 -14.58 2.32
N ILE A 10 -19.40 -14.62 1.81
CA ILE A 10 -18.93 -13.66 0.81
C ILE A 10 -19.71 -13.85 -0.50
N THR A 11 -20.45 -12.82 -0.91
CA THR A 11 -21.14 -12.79 -2.20
C THR A 11 -20.23 -12.21 -3.28
N LEU A 12 -20.48 -12.53 -4.55
CA LEU A 12 -19.72 -11.95 -5.68
C LEU A 12 -19.84 -10.42 -5.75
N ASP A 13 -20.98 -9.85 -5.33
CA ASP A 13 -21.16 -8.40 -5.23
C ASP A 13 -20.27 -7.77 -4.14
N ASP A 14 -20.13 -8.42 -2.98
CA ASP A 14 -19.23 -7.97 -1.90
C ASP A 14 -17.76 -7.99 -2.34
N LEU A 15 -17.36 -9.00 -3.11
CA LEU A 15 -16.03 -9.08 -3.73
C LEU A 15 -15.76 -7.91 -4.68
N SER A 16 -16.79 -7.46 -5.41
CA SER A 16 -16.68 -6.33 -6.33
C SER A 16 -16.47 -4.99 -5.61
N ASP A 17 -17.15 -4.79 -4.48
CA ASP A 17 -17.04 -3.57 -3.68
C ASP A 17 -15.76 -3.53 -2.85
N VAL A 18 -15.34 -4.67 -2.30
CA VAL A 18 -14.01 -4.82 -1.69
C VAL A 18 -12.91 -4.51 -2.69
N ARG A 19 -13.04 -4.96 -3.96
CA ARG A 19 -12.06 -4.65 -5.01
C ARG A 19 -11.96 -3.16 -5.29
N LYS A 20 -13.09 -2.43 -5.36
CA LYS A 20 -13.11 -0.98 -5.53
C LYS A 20 -12.45 -0.28 -4.34
N ALA A 21 -12.81 -0.66 -3.11
CA ALA A 21 -12.24 -0.09 -1.90
C ALA A 21 -10.72 -0.32 -1.80
N VAL A 22 -10.27 -1.55 -2.08
CA VAL A 22 -8.85 -1.94 -2.14
C VAL A 22 -8.12 -1.16 -3.23
N ALA A 23 -8.71 -0.96 -4.41
CA ALA A 23 -8.09 -0.19 -5.49
C ALA A 23 -7.89 1.29 -5.11
N VAL A 24 -8.89 1.92 -4.48
CA VAL A 24 -8.80 3.31 -4.01
C VAL A 24 -7.74 3.43 -2.90
N MET A 25 -7.74 2.51 -1.94
CA MET A 25 -6.80 2.52 -0.83
C MET A 25 -5.37 2.25 -1.31
N ARG A 26 -5.19 1.31 -2.26
CA ARG A 26 -3.92 1.08 -2.96
C ARG A 26 -3.39 2.33 -3.62
N SER A 27 -4.23 2.98 -4.42
CA SER A 27 -3.84 4.20 -5.12
C SER A 27 -3.36 5.26 -4.14
N ARG A 28 -4.15 5.54 -3.08
CA ARG A 28 -3.79 6.50 -2.04
C ARG A 28 -2.49 6.15 -1.31
N SER A 29 -2.31 4.90 -0.89
CA SER A 29 -1.09 4.47 -0.19
C SER A 29 0.15 4.56 -1.08
N ILE A 30 0.05 4.17 -2.35
CA ILE A 30 1.17 4.28 -3.30
C ILE A 30 1.49 5.75 -3.58
N LEU A 31 0.48 6.61 -3.78
CA LEU A 31 0.68 8.05 -3.95
C LEU A 31 1.36 8.68 -2.74
N ALA A 32 0.91 8.36 -1.53
CA ALA A 32 1.52 8.83 -0.30
C ALA A 32 2.97 8.35 -0.15
N ALA A 33 3.26 7.09 -0.47
CA ALA A 33 4.62 6.56 -0.43
C ALA A 33 5.53 7.17 -1.51
N ALA A 34 5.00 7.40 -2.71
CA ALA A 34 5.72 7.99 -3.84
C ALA A 34 6.05 9.47 -3.61
N ALA A 35 5.13 10.22 -2.99
CA ALA A 35 5.33 11.63 -2.65
C ALA A 35 6.13 11.83 -1.35
N GLY A 36 5.96 10.95 -0.37
CA GLY A 36 6.57 11.08 0.96
C GLY A 36 8.10 11.06 0.92
N GLY A 37 8.70 10.18 0.12
CA GLY A 37 10.16 10.11 -0.04
C GLY A 37 10.77 11.42 -0.58
N PRO A 38 10.33 11.93 -1.73
CA PRO A 38 10.80 13.20 -2.29
C PRO A 38 10.55 14.39 -1.36
N ILE A 39 9.37 14.48 -0.73
CA ILE A 39 9.05 15.57 0.21
C ILE A 39 10.03 15.55 1.39
N PHE A 40 10.24 14.38 2.01
CA PHE A 40 11.17 14.25 3.13
C PHE A 40 12.60 14.63 2.72
N SER A 41 13.04 14.17 1.55
CA SER A 41 14.38 14.46 1.03
C SER A 41 14.58 15.95 0.74
N ALA A 42 13.56 16.62 0.20
CA ALA A 42 13.55 18.05 -0.04
C ALA A 42 13.59 18.87 1.25
N LEU A 43 12.83 18.45 2.28
CA LEU A 43 12.87 19.08 3.60
C LEU A 43 14.25 18.96 4.23
N LEU A 44 14.88 17.78 4.14
CA LEU A 44 16.21 17.53 4.67
C LEU A 44 17.27 18.40 3.97
N ALA A 45 17.20 18.49 2.64
CA ALA A 45 18.09 19.34 1.84
C ALA A 45 17.90 20.82 2.15
N THR A 46 16.65 21.28 2.27
CA THR A 46 16.33 22.66 2.64
C THR A 46 16.85 23.01 4.03
N ALA A 47 16.64 22.12 5.01
CA ALA A 47 17.16 22.28 6.37
C ALA A 47 18.69 22.36 6.38
N TRP A 48 19.36 21.53 5.57
CA TRP A 48 20.81 21.57 5.43
C TRP A 48 21.30 22.89 4.84
N LEU A 49 20.69 23.36 3.75
CA LEU A 49 21.05 24.63 3.11
C LEU A 49 20.81 25.84 4.02
N TRP A 50 19.82 25.75 4.91
CA TRP A 50 19.56 26.79 5.90
C TRP A 50 20.72 26.93 6.91
N LEU A 51 21.33 25.81 7.30
CA LEU A 51 22.50 25.78 8.19
C LEU A 51 23.82 26.03 7.45
N HIS A 52 23.92 25.57 6.21
CA HIS A 52 25.13 25.61 5.38
C HIS A 52 24.81 26.11 3.95
N PRO A 53 24.63 27.43 3.76
CA PRO A 53 24.15 27.99 2.49
C PRO A 53 25.10 27.77 1.30
N GLY A 54 26.40 27.58 1.54
CA GLY A 54 27.37 27.22 0.49
C GLY A 54 27.46 25.72 0.18
N GLY A 55 26.81 24.87 0.97
CA GLY A 55 26.94 23.41 0.94
C GLY A 55 26.03 22.72 -0.08
N VAL A 56 25.82 23.30 -1.27
CA VAL A 56 24.84 22.80 -2.25
C VAL A 56 25.11 21.35 -2.68
N SER A 57 26.37 21.00 -2.92
CA SER A 57 26.75 19.63 -3.27
C SER A 57 26.36 18.63 -2.18
N VAL A 58 26.55 18.98 -0.92
CA VAL A 58 26.20 18.12 0.23
C VAL A 58 24.69 18.01 0.39
N ALA A 59 23.95 19.10 0.18
CA ALA A 59 22.48 19.09 0.19
C ALA A 59 21.90 18.13 -0.86
N VAL A 60 22.46 18.15 -2.07
CA VAL A 60 22.07 17.24 -3.16
C VAL A 60 22.38 15.79 -2.79
N VAL A 61 23.57 15.51 -2.27
CA VAL A 61 23.94 14.15 -1.82
C VAL A 61 23.00 13.67 -0.72
N LEU A 62 22.70 14.52 0.27
CA LEU A 62 21.75 14.22 1.34
C LEU A 62 20.34 13.92 0.82
N ALA A 63 19.85 14.71 -0.14
CA ALA A 63 18.55 14.47 -0.77
C ALA A 63 18.51 13.10 -1.48
N VAL A 64 19.53 12.79 -2.27
CA VAL A 64 19.61 11.52 -3.01
C VAL A 64 19.72 10.33 -2.05
N VAL A 65 20.61 10.40 -1.06
CA VAL A 65 20.84 9.32 -0.10
C VAL A 65 19.59 9.09 0.76
N SER A 66 18.95 10.15 1.25
CA SER A 66 17.72 10.02 2.04
C SER A 66 16.57 9.43 1.22
N TYR A 67 16.42 9.82 -0.04
CA TYR A 67 15.44 9.20 -0.92
C TYR A 67 15.72 7.71 -1.15
N LEU A 68 16.98 7.35 -1.43
CA LEU A 68 17.37 5.95 -1.69
C LEU A 68 17.22 5.04 -0.46
N LEU A 69 17.50 5.56 0.74
CA LEU A 69 17.46 4.76 1.97
C LEU A 69 16.06 4.69 2.59
N PHE A 70 15.22 5.72 2.41
CA PHE A 70 13.92 5.79 3.08
C PHE A 70 12.75 5.82 2.10
N GLY A 71 12.82 6.66 1.06
CA GLY A 71 11.74 6.82 0.09
C GLY A 71 11.53 5.58 -0.77
N LEU A 72 12.61 5.11 -1.42
CA LEU A 72 12.55 3.98 -2.34
C LEU A 72 12.14 2.67 -1.64
N PRO A 73 12.70 2.27 -0.49
CA PRO A 73 12.31 1.03 0.18
C PRO A 73 10.86 1.07 0.69
N LEU A 74 10.40 2.24 1.15
CA LEU A 74 9.00 2.43 1.56
C LEU A 74 8.05 2.23 0.37
N LEU A 75 8.36 2.85 -0.77
CA LEU A 75 7.57 2.69 -1.99
C LEU A 75 7.52 1.22 -2.46
N VAL A 76 8.68 0.56 -2.52
CA VAL A 76 8.78 -0.86 -2.89
C VAL A 76 7.98 -1.74 -1.94
N ARG A 77 8.09 -1.51 -0.62
CA ARG A 77 7.32 -2.26 0.40
C ARG A 77 5.82 -2.13 0.18
N TRP A 78 5.32 -0.93 -0.10
CA TRP A 78 3.90 -0.72 -0.39
C TRP A 78 3.45 -1.40 -1.67
N ILE A 79 4.25 -1.32 -2.75
CA ILE A 79 3.95 -2.01 -4.01
C ILE A 79 3.85 -3.53 -3.78
N LEU A 80 4.83 -4.12 -3.09
CA LEU A 80 4.84 -5.55 -2.78
C LEU A 80 3.68 -5.96 -1.88
N HIS A 81 3.34 -5.14 -0.88
CA HIS A 81 2.21 -5.37 0.00
C HIS A 81 0.89 -5.45 -0.78
N TRP A 82 0.63 -4.48 -1.66
CA TRP A 82 -0.57 -4.47 -2.48
C TRP A 82 -0.61 -5.61 -3.51
N ARG A 83 0.54 -6.03 -4.06
CA ARG A 83 0.60 -7.23 -4.91
C ARG A 83 0.14 -8.48 -4.15
N ARG A 84 0.57 -8.66 -2.89
CA ARG A 84 0.14 -9.81 -2.07
C ARG A 84 -1.36 -9.76 -1.76
N ILE A 85 -1.90 -8.58 -1.44
CA ILE A 85 -3.35 -8.42 -1.20
C ILE A 85 -4.14 -8.80 -2.45
N HIS A 86 -3.69 -8.34 -3.63
CA HIS A 86 -4.37 -8.66 -4.88
C HIS A 86 -4.35 -10.16 -5.18
N GLN A 87 -3.20 -10.83 -5.00
CA GLN A 87 -3.08 -12.28 -5.16
C GLN A 87 -4.03 -13.04 -4.23
N ARG A 88 -4.10 -12.66 -2.94
CA ARG A 88 -5.04 -13.29 -2.01
C ARG A 88 -6.50 -13.06 -2.39
N LEU A 89 -6.84 -11.88 -2.91
CA LEU A 89 -8.20 -11.62 -3.41
C LEU A 89 -8.53 -12.52 -4.60
N THR A 90 -7.60 -12.69 -5.55
CA THR A 90 -7.78 -13.56 -6.71
C THR A 90 -7.91 -15.03 -6.29
N ASP A 91 -7.10 -15.51 -5.34
CA ASP A 91 -7.21 -16.88 -4.83
C ASP A 91 -8.59 -17.13 -4.18
N VAL A 92 -9.10 -16.18 -3.41
CA VAL A 92 -10.46 -16.27 -2.82
C VAL A 92 -11.54 -16.29 -3.90
N GLU A 93 -11.43 -15.43 -4.92
CA GLU A 93 -12.37 -15.38 -6.03
C GLU A 93 -12.43 -16.70 -6.82
N VAL A 94 -11.28 -17.34 -7.07
CA VAL A 94 -11.22 -18.65 -7.74
C VAL A 94 -11.94 -19.71 -6.92
N ARG A 95 -11.76 -19.73 -5.59
CA ARG A 95 -12.42 -20.70 -4.70
C ARG A 95 -13.92 -20.50 -4.62
N VAL A 96 -14.37 -19.24 -4.53
CA VAL A 96 -15.80 -18.90 -4.55
C VAL A 96 -16.43 -19.28 -5.90
N ASN A 97 -15.76 -19.00 -7.02
CA ASN A 97 -16.24 -19.40 -8.35
C ASN A 97 -16.27 -20.92 -8.57
N ALA A 98 -15.43 -21.69 -7.87
CA ALA A 98 -15.47 -23.14 -7.86
C ALA A 98 -16.64 -23.71 -7.01
N GLY A 99 -17.44 -22.85 -6.37
CA GLY A 99 -18.56 -23.24 -5.52
C GLY A 99 -18.16 -23.56 -4.07
N GLU A 100 -16.91 -23.30 -3.67
CA GLU A 100 -16.50 -23.41 -2.27
C GLU A 100 -17.08 -22.25 -1.43
N THR A 101 -17.64 -22.56 -0.27
CA THR A 101 -18.03 -21.57 0.72
C THR A 101 -16.79 -21.04 1.45
N VAL A 102 -16.39 -19.81 1.15
CA VAL A 102 -15.30 -19.11 1.86
C VAL A 102 -15.90 -18.10 2.83
N TYR A 103 -15.58 -18.23 4.11
CA TYR A 103 -16.02 -17.31 5.17
C TYR A 103 -15.02 -16.16 5.31
N GLY A 104 -15.51 -14.93 5.52
CA GLY A 104 -14.66 -13.75 5.72
C GLY A 104 -13.69 -13.89 6.89
N SER A 105 -14.05 -14.69 7.90
CA SER A 105 -13.23 -15.04 9.06
C SER A 105 -11.98 -15.88 8.75
N GLU A 106 -11.97 -16.63 7.64
CA GLU A 106 -10.80 -17.41 7.19
C GLU A 106 -9.78 -16.58 6.41
N VAL A 107 -10.23 -15.47 5.80
CA VAL A 107 -9.37 -14.61 4.96
C VAL A 107 -8.61 -13.60 5.82
N ARG A 108 -7.56 -14.05 6.52
CA ARG A 108 -6.62 -13.14 7.20
C ARG A 108 -5.68 -12.49 6.19
N PHE A 109 -5.87 -11.19 5.92
CA PHE A 109 -4.88 -10.35 5.25
C PHE A 109 -3.78 -9.96 6.24
N ARG A 110 -2.74 -10.78 6.36
CA ARG A 110 -1.53 -10.52 7.16
C ARG A 110 -0.30 -10.44 6.27
#